data_AF-A0A7C5FTW3-F1
#
_entry.id   AF-A0A7C5FTW3-F1
#
_cell.length_a   1.000
_cell.length_b   1.000
_cell.length_c   1.000
_cell.angle_alpha   90.00
_cell.angle_beta   90.00
_cell.angle_gamma   90.00
#
_symmetry.space_group_name_H-M   'P 1'
#
loop_
_entity.id
_entity.type
_entity.pdbx_description
1 polymer ?
#
loop_
_entity_poly.entity_id
_entity_poly.type
_entity_poly.pdbx_seq_one_letter_code
_entity_poly.pdbx_strand_id
1 'polypeptide(L)'
;MPDSMVPSLSVAINVNIDRNTIPIQVSARLYSEDNKLLSVSQPFVDEPVQSNNQQIGIATVYISGDSSLQSEGIVASYKLVFQLNKEALDHLEDVRKTNAKKDATLQFILSIDFMEIGIDVDHFALFAITGMSPNQFAVVTSAMLQARNNDLHFLMEKTHPSFALKQFKIKQPYTIPSSDWINDFVPLLGLGRYFIVEIPEGKRSLGHAWEILNEAEEAFRRWERDAVMTKCREVGQYLNRQIKKKFGKDSFTYNERWGRIYGAGNKGFTGWTSFALHKEDIKSSGTGERTYPEDDIKVTSSDAEAALFFTKLLIKYCEELLDEDS
;
A
#
# COMPACT_ATOMS: atom_id res chain seq x y z
N MET A 1 -22.85 17.75 -8.13
CA MET A 1 -22.35 17.58 -6.74
C MET A 1 -21.80 16.17 -6.64
N PRO A 2 -20.52 15.97 -6.32
CA PRO A 2 -20.08 14.67 -5.84
C PRO A 2 -19.48 14.77 -4.43
N ASP A 3 -20.13 14.02 -3.53
CA ASP A 3 -19.61 13.30 -2.37
C ASP A 3 -18.96 14.08 -1.22
N SER A 4 -19.82 14.50 -0.29
CA SER A 4 -19.49 15.03 1.04
C SER A 4 -18.89 13.99 2.01
N MET A 5 -18.50 12.79 1.54
CA MET A 5 -17.96 11.75 2.40
C MET A 5 -16.43 11.75 2.34
N VAL A 6 -15.80 11.93 3.49
CA VAL A 6 -14.35 11.81 3.63
C VAL A 6 -13.96 10.35 3.37
N PRO A 7 -13.04 10.07 2.42
CA PRO A 7 -12.56 8.72 2.16
C PRO A 7 -12.06 8.07 3.43
N SER A 8 -12.29 6.76 3.60
CA SER A 8 -11.86 6.07 4.81
C SER A 8 -11.41 4.63 4.54
N LEU A 9 -10.48 4.17 5.37
CA LEU A 9 -10.04 2.78 5.42
C LEU A 9 -10.70 2.09 6.61
N SER A 10 -11.26 0.91 6.37
CA SER A 10 -11.81 0.04 7.40
C SER A 10 -10.86 -1.12 7.65
N VAL A 11 -10.46 -1.33 8.90
CA VAL A 11 -9.58 -2.41 9.34
C VAL A 11 -10.29 -3.24 10.40
N ALA A 12 -10.27 -4.56 10.24
CA ALA A 12 -10.81 -5.49 11.23
C ALA A 12 -9.67 -6.08 12.06
N ILE A 13 -9.80 -6.05 13.38
CA ILE A 13 -8.84 -6.66 14.30
C ILE A 13 -9.54 -7.70 15.16
N ASN A 14 -8.87 -8.82 15.40
CA ASN A 14 -9.30 -9.84 16.34
C ASN A 14 -8.29 -9.88 17.49
N VAL A 15 -8.78 -9.76 18.71
CA VAL A 15 -7.97 -9.76 19.93
C VAL A 15 -8.37 -10.97 20.76
N ASN A 16 -7.41 -11.86 21.01
CA ASN A 16 -7.58 -12.95 21.97
C ASN A 16 -7.26 -12.43 23.36
N ILE A 17 -8.25 -12.45 24.24
CA ILE A 17 -8.21 -11.85 25.58
C ILE A 17 -8.44 -12.95 26.62
N ASP A 18 -7.59 -13.01 27.64
CA ASP A 18 -7.78 -13.93 28.77
C ASP A 18 -9.08 -13.61 29.53
N ARG A 19 -9.73 -14.63 30.12
CA ARG A 19 -11.04 -14.46 30.80
C ARG A 19 -11.03 -13.46 31.97
N ASN A 20 -9.87 -13.24 32.57
CA ASN A 20 -9.67 -12.28 33.65
C ASN A 20 -9.28 -10.88 33.14
N THR A 21 -9.36 -10.63 31.83
CA THR A 21 -8.96 -9.36 31.23
C THR A 21 -10.15 -8.68 30.56
N ILE A 22 -10.32 -7.38 30.83
CA ILE A 22 -11.37 -6.56 30.22
C ILE A 22 -10.71 -5.48 29.34
N PRO A 23 -10.99 -5.43 28.03
CA PRO A 23 -10.53 -4.35 27.18
C PRO A 23 -11.28 -3.05 27.56
N ILE A 24 -10.53 -1.99 27.86
CA ILE A 24 -11.09 -0.69 28.25
C ILE A 24 -11.16 0.23 27.03
N GLN A 25 -10.06 0.32 26.28
CA GLN A 25 -9.94 1.24 25.16
C GLN A 25 -9.14 0.60 24.04
N VAL A 26 -9.68 0.66 22.83
CA VAL A 26 -8.99 0.25 21.61
C VAL A 26 -8.80 1.50 20.76
N SER A 27 -7.56 1.81 20.43
CA SER A 27 -7.23 2.93 19.54
C SER A 27 -6.12 2.53 18.59
N ALA A 28 -6.15 3.05 17.37
CA ALA A 28 -5.09 2.85 16.42
C ALA A 28 -4.73 4.14 15.72
N ARG A 29 -3.48 4.22 15.28
CA ARG A 29 -2.95 5.32 14.50
C ARG A 29 -2.40 4.76 13.19
N LEU A 30 -2.68 5.46 12.11
CA LEU A 30 -2.23 5.11 10.78
C LEU A 30 -1.13 6.07 10.36
N TYR A 31 0.00 5.52 9.95
CA TYR A 31 1.14 6.27 9.46
C TYR A 31 1.50 5.82 8.04
N SER A 32 2.13 6.71 7.29
CA SER A 32 2.78 6.39 6.02
C SER A 32 4.13 5.69 6.25
N GLU A 33 4.72 5.18 5.17
CA GLU A 33 6.04 4.52 5.17
C GLU A 33 7.15 5.41 5.79
N ASP A 34 7.10 6.71 5.57
CA ASP A 34 8.03 7.71 6.11
C ASP A 34 7.66 8.19 7.53
N ASN A 35 6.77 7.48 8.22
CA ASN A 35 6.30 7.76 9.59
C ASN A 35 5.51 9.07 9.78
N LYS A 36 4.94 9.65 8.71
CA LYS A 36 3.98 10.77 8.86
C LYS A 36 2.64 10.22 9.34
N LEU A 37 2.04 10.87 10.34
CA LEU A 37 0.70 10.50 10.82
C LEU A 37 -0.34 10.86 9.76
N LEU A 38 -1.11 9.87 9.32
CA LEU A 38 -2.17 10.03 8.31
C LEU A 38 -3.54 10.16 8.97
N SER A 39 -3.83 9.34 9.99
CA SER A 39 -5.14 9.31 10.63
C SER A 39 -5.08 8.64 12.00
N VAL A 40 -6.11 8.90 12.81
CA VAL A 40 -6.36 8.22 14.09
C VAL A 40 -7.72 7.53 14.00
N SER A 41 -7.80 6.28 14.41
CA SER A 41 -9.03 5.50 14.32
C SER A 41 -10.09 6.03 15.30
N GLN A 42 -11.35 6.01 14.87
CA GLN A 42 -12.48 5.97 15.78
C GLN A 42 -12.91 4.50 15.93
N PRO A 43 -12.85 3.91 17.14
CA PRO A 43 -13.27 2.53 17.34
C PRO A 43 -14.79 2.41 17.21
N PHE A 44 -15.23 1.45 16.40
CA PHE A 44 -16.61 0.98 16.40
C PHE A 44 -16.63 -0.45 16.94
N VAL A 45 -17.45 -0.67 17.96
CA VAL A 45 -17.77 -2.02 18.45
C VAL A 45 -19.01 -2.47 17.70
N ASP A 46 -18.85 -3.35 16.72
CA ASP A 46 -19.93 -4.03 16.03
C ASP A 46 -19.79 -5.55 16.23
N GLU A 47 -20.89 -6.28 16.04
CA GLU A 47 -20.99 -7.75 16.04
C GLU A 47 -19.85 -8.43 15.26
N PRO A 48 -19.53 -9.72 15.59
CA PRO A 48 -18.43 -10.46 14.96
C PRO A 48 -18.44 -10.30 13.44
N VAL A 49 -17.35 -9.76 12.92
CA VAL A 49 -17.21 -9.39 11.52
C VAL A 49 -17.28 -10.65 10.66
N GLN A 50 -18.38 -10.83 9.93
CA GLN A 50 -18.50 -11.90 8.93
C GLN A 50 -17.52 -11.63 7.79
N SER A 51 -16.76 -12.67 7.43
CA SER A 51 -15.69 -12.66 6.44
C SER A 51 -16.24 -12.57 5.00
N ASN A 52 -16.82 -11.44 4.63
CA ASN A 52 -17.20 -11.17 3.24
C ASN A 52 -16.28 -10.12 2.62
N ASN A 53 -15.41 -10.63 1.74
CA ASN A 53 -14.73 -10.05 0.57
C ASN A 53 -14.81 -8.52 0.40
N GLN A 54 -14.00 -7.77 1.14
CA GLN A 54 -13.34 -6.49 0.77
C GLN A 54 -12.59 -5.84 1.95
N GLN A 55 -12.21 -6.62 2.96
CA GLN A 55 -11.53 -6.09 4.14
C GLN A 55 -10.01 -6.22 4.00
N ILE A 56 -9.32 -5.09 4.15
CA ILE A 56 -7.87 -5.08 4.29
C ILE A 56 -7.53 -5.65 5.67
N GLY A 57 -6.97 -6.87 5.67
CA GLY A 57 -6.18 -7.45 6.75
C GLY A 57 -6.93 -7.71 8.06
N ILE A 58 -7.16 -8.99 8.37
CA ILE A 58 -7.47 -9.41 9.74
C ILE A 58 -6.13 -9.51 10.48
N ALA A 59 -5.84 -8.56 11.37
CA ALA A 59 -4.74 -8.72 12.32
C ALA A 59 -5.24 -9.48 13.54
N THR A 60 -4.71 -10.68 13.78
CA THR A 60 -4.96 -11.44 15.01
C THR A 60 -3.89 -11.07 16.04
N VAL A 61 -4.32 -10.44 17.14
CA VAL A 61 -3.46 -10.05 18.25
C VAL A 61 -3.73 -10.98 19.42
N TYR A 62 -2.66 -11.58 19.96
CA TYR A 62 -2.74 -12.39 21.17
C TYR A 62 -2.31 -11.55 22.37
N ILE A 63 -3.20 -11.37 23.34
CA ILE A 63 -2.89 -10.74 24.63
C ILE A 63 -2.99 -11.85 25.68
N SER A 64 -1.87 -12.52 25.96
CA SER A 64 -1.77 -13.50 27.04
C SER A 64 -1.06 -12.88 28.25
N GLY A 65 -1.65 -13.03 29.43
CA GLY A 65 -0.92 -12.94 30.70
C GLY A 65 0.09 -14.08 30.81
N ASP A 66 1.14 -13.89 31.62
CA ASP A 66 2.29 -14.78 31.81
C ASP A 66 1.94 -16.19 32.41
N SER A 67 0.68 -16.58 32.42
CA SER A 67 0.23 -17.85 32.99
C SER A 67 0.28 -18.98 31.95
N SER A 68 1.18 -19.92 32.18
CA SER A 68 1.38 -21.20 31.47
C SER A 68 0.19 -22.18 31.51
N LEU A 69 -1.01 -21.70 31.83
CA LEU A 69 -2.24 -22.47 31.81
C LEU A 69 -3.04 -22.07 30.57
N GLN A 70 -3.33 -23.05 29.71
CA GLN A 70 -4.20 -22.95 28.56
C GLN A 70 -5.61 -22.53 29.00
N SER A 71 -5.81 -21.24 29.28
CA SER A 71 -7.14 -20.70 29.50
C SER A 71 -7.79 -20.47 28.13
N GLU A 72 -9.03 -20.93 27.97
CA GLU A 72 -9.85 -20.62 26.81
C GLU A 72 -10.12 -19.11 26.79
N GLY A 73 -9.29 -18.37 26.04
CA GLY A 73 -9.46 -16.94 25.82
C GLY A 73 -10.74 -16.61 25.05
N ILE A 74 -11.23 -15.39 25.24
CA ILE A 74 -12.37 -14.83 24.49
C ILE A 74 -11.81 -14.07 23.29
N VAL A 75 -12.39 -14.27 22.11
CA VAL A 75 -12.06 -13.49 20.92
C VAL A 75 -12.95 -12.25 20.87
N ALA A 76 -12.36 -11.06 20.95
CA ALA A 76 -13.04 -9.80 20.72
C ALA A 76 -12.67 -9.24 19.34
N SER A 77 -13.67 -8.91 18.53
CA SER A 77 -13.47 -8.31 17.21
C SER A 77 -13.76 -6.81 17.25
N TYR A 78 -12.91 -6.00 16.63
CA TYR A 78 -13.12 -4.55 16.51
C TYR A 78 -12.99 -4.11 15.07
N LYS A 79 -13.83 -3.16 14.67
CA LYS A 79 -13.74 -2.47 13.38
C LYS A 79 -13.21 -1.07 13.61
N LEU A 80 -12.07 -0.77 13.01
CA LEU A 80 -11.39 0.52 13.12
C LEU A 80 -11.54 1.27 11.80
N VAL A 81 -12.01 2.51 11.87
CA VAL A 81 -12.18 3.37 10.68
C VAL A 81 -11.18 4.52 10.75
N PHE A 82 -10.40 4.66 9.69
CA PHE A 82 -9.41 5.73 9.50
C PHE A 82 -9.88 6.66 8.39
N GLN A 83 -10.27 7.89 8.75
CA GLN A 83 -10.61 8.91 7.76
C GLN A 83 -9.35 9.50 7.16
N LEU A 84 -9.26 9.54 5.84
CA LEU A 84 -8.14 10.08 5.09
C LEU A 84 -8.58 11.38 4.43
N ASN A 85 -8.05 12.50 4.93
CA ASN A 85 -8.26 13.79 4.29
C ASN A 85 -7.39 13.91 3.03
N LYS A 86 -7.62 14.98 2.25
CA LYS A 86 -6.89 15.21 1.00
C LYS A 86 -5.36 15.28 1.21
N GLU A 87 -4.90 15.96 2.27
CA GLU A 87 -3.46 16.06 2.55
C GLU A 87 -2.82 14.70 2.82
N ALA A 88 -3.51 13.82 3.56
CA ALA A 88 -3.05 12.46 3.84
C ALA A 88 -3.00 11.61 2.57
N LEU A 89 -3.99 11.73 1.69
CA LEU A 89 -4.04 11.02 0.41
C LEU A 89 -2.97 11.51 -0.57
N ASP A 90 -2.81 12.83 -0.71
CA ASP A 90 -1.78 13.44 -1.55
C ASP A 90 -0.38 13.02 -1.06
N HIS A 91 -0.14 13.07 0.26
CA HIS A 91 1.11 12.60 0.86
C HIS A 91 1.38 11.12 0.59
N LEU A 92 0.37 10.26 0.75
CA LEU A 92 0.52 8.83 0.51
C LEU A 92 0.88 8.56 -0.96
N GLU A 93 0.24 9.27 -1.89
CA GLU A 93 0.53 9.14 -3.32
C GLU A 93 1.94 9.64 -3.67
N ASP A 94 2.42 10.71 -3.04
CA ASP A 94 3.78 11.21 -3.23
C ASP A 94 4.81 10.21 -2.71
N VAL A 95 4.62 9.66 -1.51
CA VAL A 95 5.48 8.61 -0.95
C VAL A 95 5.50 7.39 -1.87
N ARG A 96 4.33 6.92 -2.32
CA ARG A 96 4.19 5.81 -3.26
C ARG A 96 4.96 6.04 -4.56
N LYS A 97 4.92 7.25 -5.12
CA LYS A 97 5.66 7.61 -6.34
C LYS A 97 7.17 7.59 -6.15
N THR A 98 7.69 7.70 -4.93
CA THR A 98 9.13 7.53 -4.66
C THR A 98 9.54 6.07 -4.56
N ASN A 99 8.63 5.17 -4.17
CA ASN A 99 8.88 3.73 -4.12
C ASN A 99 9.18 3.17 -5.53
N ALA A 100 10.21 2.32 -5.66
CA ALA A 100 10.56 1.70 -6.93
C ALA A 100 9.45 0.81 -7.50
N LYS A 101 8.77 0.04 -6.63
CA LYS A 101 7.62 -0.81 -7.00
C LYS A 101 6.30 -0.06 -7.10
N LYS A 102 6.27 1.18 -6.59
CA LYS A 102 5.07 2.03 -6.52
C LYS A 102 3.96 1.42 -5.64
N ASP A 103 4.33 0.54 -4.71
CA ASP A 103 3.43 -0.03 -3.72
C ASP A 103 3.10 1.01 -2.64
N ALA A 104 1.87 0.96 -2.09
CA ALA A 104 1.44 1.82 -1.00
C ALA A 104 1.61 1.10 0.33
N THR A 105 2.53 1.58 1.17
CA THR A 105 2.78 0.99 2.50
C THR A 105 2.14 1.84 3.60
N LEU A 106 1.35 1.18 4.43
CA LEU A 106 0.66 1.73 5.59
C LEU A 106 1.20 1.10 6.87
N GLN A 107 1.44 1.90 7.90
CA GLN A 107 1.87 1.43 9.20
C GLN A 107 0.76 1.66 10.23
N PHE A 108 0.19 0.58 10.73
CA PHE A 108 -0.82 0.61 11.78
C PHE A 108 -0.15 0.47 13.14
N ILE A 109 -0.39 1.42 14.04
CA ILE A 109 0.02 1.32 15.45
C ILE A 109 -1.24 1.18 16.28
N LEU A 110 -1.55 -0.05 16.68
CA LEU A 110 -2.67 -0.38 17.55
C LEU A 110 -2.24 -0.29 19.00
N SER A 111 -3.07 0.33 19.83
CA SER A 111 -2.91 0.45 21.28
C SER A 111 -4.21 -0.03 21.94
N ILE A 112 -4.10 -1.06 22.77
CA ILE A 112 -5.22 -1.63 23.54
C ILE A 112 -4.90 -1.44 25.01
N ASP A 113 -5.73 -0.67 25.70
CA ASP A 113 -5.71 -0.57 27.15
C ASP A 113 -6.67 -1.61 27.71
N PHE A 114 -6.19 -2.40 28.67
CA PHE A 114 -6.96 -3.46 29.30
C PHE A 114 -6.76 -3.46 30.80
N MET A 115 -7.79 -3.92 31.50
CA MET A 115 -7.77 -4.13 32.94
C MET A 115 -7.67 -5.63 33.19
N GLU A 116 -6.58 -6.04 33.82
CA GLU A 116 -6.45 -7.39 34.36
C GLU A 116 -7.08 -7.43 35.74
N ILE A 117 -7.96 -8.41 35.96
CA ILE A 117 -8.66 -8.67 37.20
C ILE A 117 -7.89 -9.76 37.95
N GLY A 118 -7.28 -9.37 39.06
CA GLY A 118 -6.61 -10.26 40.00
C GLY A 118 -7.55 -10.86 41.04
N ILE A 119 -8.86 -10.81 40.82
CA ILE A 119 -9.90 -11.31 41.73
C ILE A 119 -10.44 -12.63 41.18
N ASP A 120 -10.54 -13.64 42.05
CA ASP A 120 -11.20 -14.90 41.73
C ASP A 120 -12.31 -15.20 42.73
N VAL A 121 -13.22 -16.09 42.36
CA VAL A 121 -14.25 -16.64 43.25
C VAL A 121 -13.71 -17.93 43.85
N ASP A 122 -13.35 -17.90 45.13
CA ASP A 122 -12.92 -19.10 45.83
C ASP A 122 -14.08 -19.70 46.65
N HIS A 123 -14.00 -21.00 46.89
CA HIS A 123 -15.07 -21.78 47.49
C HIS A 123 -14.78 -22.03 48.96
N PHE A 124 -15.70 -21.62 49.83
CA PHE A 124 -15.56 -21.78 51.26
C PHE A 124 -16.74 -22.57 51.84
N ALA A 125 -16.47 -23.26 52.94
CA ALA A 125 -17.48 -23.98 53.70
C ALA A 125 -17.46 -23.57 55.17
N LEU A 126 -18.61 -23.67 55.82
CA LEU A 126 -18.72 -23.53 57.27
C LEU A 126 -18.39 -24.87 57.94
N PHE A 127 -17.35 -24.88 58.75
CA PHE A 127 -16.92 -26.05 59.53
C PHE A 127 -17.26 -25.86 61.00
N ALA A 128 -18.08 -26.74 61.57
CA ALA A 128 -18.48 -26.66 62.98
C ALA A 128 -17.30 -26.97 63.92
N ILE A 129 -17.02 -26.08 64.87
CA ILE A 129 -15.99 -26.28 65.89
C ILE A 129 -16.60 -27.08 67.04
N THR A 130 -16.23 -28.36 67.14
CA THR A 130 -16.75 -29.27 68.18
C THR A 130 -16.26 -28.87 69.57
N GLY A 131 -17.15 -28.89 70.57
CA GLY A 131 -16.78 -28.69 71.98
C GLY A 131 -16.92 -27.27 72.52
N MET A 132 -17.49 -26.34 71.74
CA MET A 132 -17.79 -24.97 72.20
C MET A 132 -19.31 -24.74 72.32
N SER A 133 -19.74 -24.06 73.39
CA SER A 133 -21.12 -23.61 73.60
C SER A 133 -21.14 -22.08 73.76
N PRO A 134 -21.85 -21.32 72.92
CA PRO A 134 -22.70 -21.77 71.80
C PRO A 134 -21.89 -22.35 70.63
N ASN A 135 -22.56 -23.08 69.72
CA ASN A 135 -21.95 -23.61 68.50
C ASN A 135 -21.22 -22.50 67.74
N GLN A 136 -19.94 -22.72 67.44
CA GLN A 136 -19.12 -21.83 66.62
C GLN A 136 -18.76 -22.50 65.30
N PHE A 137 -18.62 -21.71 64.24
CA PHE A 137 -18.24 -22.18 62.91
C PHE A 137 -16.97 -21.46 62.45
N ALA A 138 -16.05 -22.21 61.85
CA ALA A 138 -14.91 -21.67 61.12
C ALA A 138 -15.23 -21.61 59.62
N VAL A 139 -14.73 -20.59 58.94
CA VAL A 139 -14.75 -20.53 57.47
C VAL A 139 -13.47 -21.20 56.98
N VAL A 140 -13.61 -22.26 56.18
CA VAL A 140 -12.48 -23.03 55.64
C VAL A 140 -12.51 -23.07 54.13
N THR A 141 -11.35 -23.14 53.49
CA THR A 141 -11.24 -23.34 52.03
C THR A 141 -11.75 -24.74 51.68
N SER A 142 -12.51 -24.83 50.60
CA SER A 142 -13.19 -26.05 50.15
C SER A 142 -12.66 -26.46 48.78
N ALA A 143 -12.06 -27.65 48.68
CA ALA A 143 -11.73 -28.20 47.37
C ALA A 143 -13.03 -28.57 46.64
N MET A 144 -13.23 -28.03 45.44
CA MET A 144 -14.45 -28.13 44.62
C MET A 144 -15.10 -29.52 44.53
N LEU A 145 -14.34 -30.61 44.75
CA LEU A 145 -14.78 -31.99 44.52
C LEU A 145 -15.48 -32.68 45.70
N GLN A 146 -15.54 -32.10 46.91
CA GLN A 146 -16.04 -32.85 48.09
C GLN A 146 -17.15 -32.22 48.94
N ALA A 147 -17.61 -31.01 48.67
CA ALA A 147 -18.49 -30.32 49.62
C ALA A 147 -19.94 -30.21 49.14
N ARG A 148 -20.84 -30.97 49.80
CA ARG A 148 -22.30 -30.85 49.65
C ARG A 148 -22.90 -29.56 50.27
N ASN A 149 -22.07 -28.69 50.86
CA ASN A 149 -22.45 -27.46 51.59
C ASN A 149 -21.52 -26.27 51.23
N ASN A 150 -21.27 -26.02 49.95
CA ASN A 150 -20.52 -24.84 49.49
C ASN A 150 -21.44 -23.61 49.35
N ASP A 151 -21.96 -23.10 50.47
CA ASP A 151 -22.90 -21.96 50.43
C ASP A 151 -22.20 -20.58 50.44
N LEU A 152 -20.86 -20.56 50.56
CA LEU A 152 -20.09 -19.32 50.66
C LEU A 152 -19.14 -19.15 49.46
N HIS A 153 -19.40 -18.12 48.67
CA HIS A 153 -18.55 -17.64 47.59
C HIS A 153 -17.95 -16.30 48.01
N PHE A 154 -16.63 -16.27 48.22
CA PHE A 154 -15.92 -15.02 48.52
C PHE A 154 -15.05 -14.61 47.34
N LEU A 155 -15.05 -13.30 47.06
CA LEU A 155 -14.10 -12.69 46.15
C LEU A 155 -12.75 -12.61 46.86
N MET A 156 -11.75 -13.27 46.28
CA MET A 156 -10.39 -13.33 46.81
C MET A 156 -9.44 -12.66 45.84
N GLU A 157 -8.62 -11.74 46.33
CA GLU A 157 -7.50 -11.17 45.58
C GLU A 157 -6.39 -12.23 45.47
N LYS A 158 -6.13 -12.72 44.25
CA LYS A 158 -5.02 -13.64 43.95
C LYS A 158 -3.70 -12.91 43.72
N THR A 159 -3.76 -11.72 43.13
CA THR A 159 -2.59 -10.92 42.76
C THR A 159 -2.83 -9.46 43.13
N HIS A 160 -1.85 -8.81 43.74
CA HIS A 160 -1.91 -7.37 44.02
C HIS A 160 -1.24 -6.58 42.88
N PRO A 161 -1.88 -5.53 42.33
CA PRO A 161 -3.20 -5.01 42.69
C PRO A 161 -4.36 -5.83 42.10
N SER A 162 -5.51 -5.83 42.79
CA SER A 162 -6.77 -6.48 42.36
C SER A 162 -7.23 -6.08 40.95
N PHE A 163 -6.87 -4.86 40.53
CA PHE A 163 -7.07 -4.37 39.18
C PHE A 163 -5.76 -3.76 38.70
N ALA A 164 -5.21 -4.29 37.60
CA ALA A 164 -4.02 -3.74 36.97
C ALA A 164 -4.38 -3.20 35.59
N LEU A 165 -4.17 -1.89 35.38
CA LEU A 165 -4.23 -1.30 34.05
C LEU A 165 -2.96 -1.65 33.29
N LYS A 166 -3.11 -2.27 32.14
CA LYS A 166 -2.02 -2.60 31.23
C LYS A 166 -2.33 -2.05 29.84
N GLN A 167 -1.28 -1.75 29.09
CA GLN A 167 -1.37 -1.26 27.72
C GLN A 167 -0.55 -2.17 26.82
N PHE A 168 -1.19 -2.68 25.78
CA PHE A 168 -0.55 -3.43 24.71
C PHE A 168 -0.41 -2.54 23.47
N LYS A 169 0.77 -2.51 22.87
CA LYS A 169 1.03 -1.78 21.61
C LYS A 169 1.63 -2.72 20.57
N ILE A 170 1.02 -2.76 19.40
CA ILE A 170 1.52 -3.52 18.25
C ILE A 170 1.64 -2.61 17.04
N LYS A 171 2.75 -2.77 16.32
CA LYS A 171 2.98 -2.14 15.03
C LYS A 171 2.82 -3.19 13.95
N GLN A 172 1.92 -2.96 13.01
CA GLN A 172 1.64 -3.85 11.90
C GLN A 172 1.74 -3.07 10.59
N PRO A 173 2.79 -3.29 9.77
CA PRO A 173 2.82 -2.77 8.41
C PRO A 173 1.87 -3.58 7.51
N TYR A 174 1.30 -2.90 6.52
CA TYR A 174 0.54 -3.50 5.44
C TYR A 174 0.91 -2.82 4.12
N THR A 175 1.21 -3.61 3.10
CA THR A 175 1.58 -3.11 1.77
C THR A 175 0.51 -3.50 0.77
N ILE A 176 -0.04 -2.50 0.09
CA ILE A 176 -0.96 -2.67 -1.03
C ILE A 176 -0.12 -2.64 -2.32
N PRO A 177 -0.14 -3.71 -3.13
CA PRO A 177 0.53 -3.72 -4.43
C PRO A 177 0.09 -2.54 -5.30
N SER A 178 0.99 -1.98 -6.11
CA SER A 178 0.70 -0.86 -7.01
C SER A 178 -0.53 -1.08 -7.90
N SER A 179 -0.71 -2.29 -8.43
CA SER A 179 -1.87 -2.66 -9.25
C SER A 179 -3.19 -2.48 -8.49
N ASP A 180 -3.24 -3.03 -7.28
CA ASP A 180 -4.43 -3.04 -6.43
C ASP A 180 -4.70 -1.61 -5.96
N TRP A 181 -3.66 -0.86 -5.59
CA TRP A 181 -3.76 0.55 -5.25
C TRP A 181 -4.43 1.36 -6.36
N ILE A 182 -3.96 1.21 -7.61
CA ILE A 182 -4.46 1.97 -8.76
C ILE A 182 -5.88 1.54 -9.16
N ASN A 183 -6.19 0.24 -9.11
CA ASN A 183 -7.47 -0.29 -9.58
C ASN A 183 -8.58 -0.23 -8.53
N ASP A 184 -8.26 -0.60 -7.29
CA ASP A 184 -9.26 -0.84 -6.25
C ASP A 184 -9.37 0.34 -5.27
N PHE A 185 -8.27 1.04 -4.98
CA PHE A 185 -8.24 2.08 -3.95
C PHE A 185 -8.38 3.49 -4.52
N VAL A 186 -7.51 3.87 -5.44
CA VAL A 186 -7.42 5.23 -5.99
C VAL A 186 -8.77 5.76 -6.52
N PRO A 187 -9.59 4.98 -7.27
CA PRO A 187 -10.89 5.46 -7.73
C PRO A 187 -11.88 5.69 -6.58
N LEU A 188 -11.85 4.83 -5.55
CA LEU A 188 -12.72 4.93 -4.38
C LEU A 188 -12.29 6.06 -3.42
N LEU A 189 -10.99 6.37 -3.38
CA LEU A 189 -10.43 7.45 -2.56
C LEU A 189 -10.56 8.83 -3.21
N GLY A 190 -11.11 8.92 -4.43
CA GLY A 190 -11.29 10.19 -5.13
C GLY A 190 -10.00 10.83 -5.65
N LEU A 191 -8.93 10.04 -5.78
CA LEU A 191 -7.61 10.48 -6.29
C LEU A 191 -7.55 10.57 -7.82
N GLY A 192 -8.65 10.24 -8.50
CA GLY A 192 -8.78 10.28 -9.95
C GLY A 192 -9.09 8.92 -10.55
N ARG A 193 -9.04 8.85 -11.89
CA ARG A 193 -9.20 7.61 -12.64
C ARG A 193 -7.97 7.39 -13.49
N TYR A 194 -7.49 6.15 -13.49
CA TYR A 194 -6.30 5.74 -14.23
C TYR A 194 -6.74 4.70 -15.26
N PHE A 195 -6.06 4.68 -16.40
CA PHE A 195 -6.10 3.56 -17.32
C PHE A 195 -4.73 2.91 -17.30
N ILE A 196 -4.70 1.59 -17.14
CA ILE A 196 -3.45 0.82 -17.12
C ILE A 196 -3.23 0.27 -18.52
N VAL A 197 -2.02 0.50 -19.07
CA VAL A 197 -1.58 -0.11 -20.31
C VAL A 197 -0.44 -1.06 -19.97
N GLU A 198 -0.70 -2.35 -20.09
CA GLU A 198 0.33 -3.38 -19.95
C GLU A 198 0.94 -3.68 -21.32
N ILE A 199 2.24 -3.40 -21.46
CA ILE A 199 3.01 -3.72 -22.67
C ILE A 199 4.00 -4.80 -22.25
N PRO A 200 3.86 -6.05 -22.70
CA PRO A 200 4.88 -7.05 -22.42
C PRO A 200 6.18 -6.55 -23.02
N GLU A 201 7.24 -6.58 -22.22
CA GLU A 201 8.59 -6.44 -22.75
C GLU A 201 8.77 -7.55 -23.77
N GLY A 202 9.21 -7.23 -24.98
CA GLY A 202 9.42 -8.22 -26.02
C GLY A 202 10.52 -9.22 -25.62
N LYS A 203 11.09 -9.94 -26.58
CA LYS A 203 12.13 -10.94 -26.27
C LYS A 203 13.42 -10.34 -25.70
N ARG A 204 13.51 -9.01 -25.59
CA ARG A 204 14.73 -8.28 -25.19
C ARG A 204 15.91 -8.64 -26.09
N SER A 205 15.64 -8.98 -27.36
CA SER A 205 16.65 -9.32 -28.36
C SER A 205 17.49 -8.09 -28.73
N LEU A 206 16.97 -6.89 -28.49
CA LEU A 206 17.64 -5.61 -28.71
C LEU A 206 18.21 -5.03 -27.41
N GLY A 207 19.04 -5.79 -26.69
CA GLY A 207 19.56 -5.43 -25.36
C GLY A 207 20.09 -3.99 -25.23
N HIS A 208 20.82 -3.50 -26.24
CA HIS A 208 21.33 -2.13 -26.23
C HIS A 208 20.23 -1.04 -26.28
N ALA A 209 19.10 -1.30 -26.96
CA ALA A 209 17.97 -0.38 -26.94
C ALA A 209 17.34 -0.29 -25.54
N TRP A 210 17.26 -1.41 -24.83
CA TRP A 210 16.76 -1.48 -23.47
C TRP A 210 17.70 -0.79 -22.46
N GLU A 211 19.01 -0.89 -22.65
CA GLU A 211 19.99 -0.14 -21.85
C GLU A 211 19.79 1.38 -21.97
N ILE A 212 19.69 1.90 -23.20
CA ILE A 212 19.46 3.33 -23.44
C ILE A 212 18.08 3.76 -22.90
N LEU A 213 17.05 2.90 -23.04
CA LEU A 213 15.73 3.17 -22.47
C LEU A 213 15.79 3.29 -20.94
N ASN A 214 16.52 2.41 -20.25
CA ASN A 214 16.70 2.51 -18.80
C ASN A 214 17.36 3.85 -18.41
N GLU A 215 18.37 4.31 -19.16
CA GLU A 215 18.97 5.63 -18.95
C GLU A 215 17.94 6.77 -19.15
N ALA A 216 17.06 6.64 -20.14
CA ALA A 216 15.96 7.59 -20.35
C ALA A 216 14.97 7.61 -19.18
N GLU A 217 14.64 6.45 -18.61
CA GLU A 217 13.77 6.36 -17.44
C GLU A 217 14.41 6.97 -16.20
N GLU A 218 15.72 6.75 -15.96
CA GLU A 218 16.43 7.39 -14.86
C GLU A 218 16.47 8.91 -15.00
N ALA A 219 16.71 9.41 -16.22
CA ALA A 219 16.64 10.85 -16.51
C ALA A 219 15.24 11.42 -16.23
N PHE A 220 14.18 10.68 -16.57
CA PHE A 220 12.80 11.09 -16.29
C PHE A 220 12.51 11.16 -14.80
N ARG A 221 13.00 10.20 -14.00
CA ARG A 221 12.89 10.23 -12.52
C ARG A 221 13.59 11.43 -11.90
N ARG A 222 14.67 11.91 -12.52
CA ARG A 222 15.39 13.15 -12.12
C ARG A 222 14.79 14.43 -12.72
N TRP A 223 13.68 14.34 -13.46
CA TRP A 223 13.04 15.46 -14.18
C TRP A 223 13.92 16.13 -15.25
N GLU A 224 14.91 15.41 -15.78
CA GLU A 224 15.83 15.86 -16.83
C GLU A 224 15.19 15.69 -18.23
N ARG A 225 14.13 16.46 -18.51
CA ARG A 225 13.26 16.33 -19.70
C ARG A 225 14.03 16.29 -21.03
N ASP A 226 15.03 17.15 -21.20
CA ASP A 226 15.84 17.17 -22.44
C ASP A 226 16.71 15.92 -22.60
N ALA A 227 17.21 15.38 -21.49
CA ALA A 227 17.98 14.13 -21.50
C ALA A 227 17.08 12.94 -21.88
N VAL A 228 15.84 12.91 -21.40
CA VAL A 228 14.84 11.91 -21.79
C VAL A 228 14.63 11.91 -23.30
N MET A 229 14.37 13.08 -23.88
CA MET A 229 14.15 13.23 -25.33
C MET A 229 15.38 12.77 -26.13
N THR A 230 16.57 13.14 -25.69
CA THR A 230 17.83 12.75 -26.32
C THR A 230 18.02 11.23 -26.33
N LYS A 231 17.79 10.58 -25.18
CA LYS A 231 17.92 9.12 -25.04
C LYS A 231 16.86 8.36 -25.82
N CYS A 232 15.61 8.83 -25.84
CA CYS A 232 14.55 8.26 -26.68
C CYS A 232 14.91 8.33 -28.17
N ARG A 233 15.52 9.44 -28.60
CA ARG A 233 16.01 9.59 -29.98
C ARG A 233 17.15 8.61 -30.28
N GLU A 234 18.10 8.42 -29.37
CA GLU A 234 19.19 7.45 -29.50
C GLU A 234 18.65 6.02 -29.69
N VAL A 235 17.64 5.63 -28.91
CA VAL A 235 16.92 4.37 -29.10
C VAL A 235 16.36 4.30 -30.53
N GLY A 236 15.57 5.29 -30.95
CA GLY A 236 14.98 5.30 -32.28
C GLY A 236 16.01 5.15 -33.42
N GLN A 237 17.14 5.86 -33.32
CA GLN A 237 18.23 5.75 -34.30
C GLN A 237 18.87 4.37 -34.32
N TYR A 238 19.03 3.74 -33.15
CA TYR A 238 19.50 2.36 -33.06
C TYR A 238 18.50 1.39 -33.71
N LEU A 239 17.22 1.46 -33.36
CA LEU A 239 16.17 0.59 -33.92
C LEU A 239 16.08 0.73 -35.45
N ASN A 240 16.10 1.97 -35.95
CA ASN A 240 16.06 2.24 -37.38
C ASN A 240 17.26 1.61 -38.12
N ARG A 241 18.46 1.61 -37.51
CA ARG A 241 19.62 0.92 -38.07
C ARG A 241 19.42 -0.60 -38.13
N GLN A 242 18.80 -1.21 -37.12
CA GLN A 242 18.54 -2.66 -37.12
C GLN A 242 17.56 -3.06 -38.21
N ILE A 243 16.42 -2.37 -38.33
CA ILE A 243 15.43 -2.63 -39.40
C ILE A 243 16.08 -2.42 -40.78
N LYS A 244 16.79 -1.30 -40.97
CA LYS A 244 17.49 -1.03 -42.25
C LYS A 244 18.50 -2.11 -42.60
N LYS A 245 19.22 -2.64 -41.61
CA LYS A 245 20.21 -3.71 -41.79
C LYS A 245 19.56 -5.03 -42.16
N LYS A 246 18.44 -5.42 -41.52
CA LYS A 246 17.75 -6.68 -41.81
C LYS A 246 17.03 -6.67 -43.16
N PHE A 247 16.26 -5.61 -43.45
CA PHE A 247 15.37 -5.59 -44.61
C PHE A 247 15.90 -4.80 -45.80
N GLY A 248 16.87 -3.91 -45.59
CA GLY A 248 17.35 -2.99 -46.62
C GLY A 248 16.48 -1.74 -46.77
N LYS A 249 17.11 -0.66 -47.24
CA LYS A 249 16.52 0.69 -47.31
C LYS A 249 15.36 0.83 -48.31
N ASP A 250 15.30 -0.06 -49.31
CA ASP A 250 14.32 0.00 -50.40
C ASP A 250 13.18 -1.03 -50.19
N SER A 251 13.16 -1.72 -49.05
CA SER A 251 12.15 -2.73 -48.74
C SER A 251 10.81 -2.15 -48.33
N PHE A 252 9.74 -2.91 -48.56
CA PHE A 252 8.40 -2.60 -48.07
C PHE A 252 8.38 -2.49 -46.54
N THR A 253 9.02 -3.42 -45.82
CA THR A 253 9.07 -3.40 -44.35
C THR A 253 9.74 -2.13 -43.83
N TYR A 254 10.87 -1.72 -44.40
CA TYR A 254 11.56 -0.49 -43.98
C TYR A 254 10.77 0.77 -44.35
N ASN A 255 10.24 0.88 -45.57
CA ASN A 255 9.59 2.11 -46.05
C ASN A 255 8.17 2.28 -45.53
N GLU A 256 7.36 1.22 -45.58
CA GLU A 256 5.92 1.30 -45.31
C GLU A 256 5.56 0.91 -43.88
N ARG A 257 6.10 -0.20 -43.35
CA ARG A 257 5.76 -0.65 -41.99
C ARG A 257 6.51 0.12 -40.92
N TRP A 258 7.82 0.24 -41.06
CA TRP A 258 8.67 0.95 -40.11
C TRP A 258 8.68 2.46 -40.37
N GLY A 259 8.91 2.87 -41.62
CA GLY A 259 9.09 4.27 -42.01
C GLY A 259 7.90 5.18 -41.69
N ARG A 260 6.67 4.64 -41.71
CA ARG A 260 5.46 5.40 -41.31
C ARG A 260 5.37 5.69 -39.81
N ILE A 261 5.84 4.77 -38.97
CA ILE A 261 5.78 4.90 -37.50
C ILE A 261 6.99 5.66 -36.98
N TYR A 262 8.20 5.23 -37.38
CA TYR A 262 9.44 5.91 -37.02
C TYR A 262 9.47 7.34 -37.57
N GLY A 263 8.97 7.50 -38.80
CA GLY A 263 8.92 8.77 -39.50
C GLY A 263 10.11 8.98 -40.44
N ALA A 264 9.82 9.29 -41.71
CA ALA A 264 10.81 9.79 -42.64
C ALA A 264 10.96 11.32 -42.46
N GLY A 265 12.17 11.78 -42.15
CA GLY A 265 12.46 13.20 -41.92
C GLY A 265 11.98 13.72 -40.56
N ASN A 266 11.43 14.94 -40.53
CA ASN A 266 10.94 15.61 -39.31
C ASN A 266 9.48 15.27 -38.95
N LYS A 267 8.99 14.09 -39.37
CA LYS A 267 7.64 13.60 -39.08
C LYS A 267 7.71 12.37 -38.16
N GLY A 268 6.61 12.00 -37.52
CA GLY A 268 6.55 10.80 -36.67
C GLY A 268 7.46 10.87 -35.43
N PHE A 269 7.95 9.71 -34.99
CA PHE A 269 8.80 9.59 -33.80
C PHE A 269 10.11 10.39 -33.90
N THR A 270 10.77 10.40 -35.06
CA THR A 270 12.03 11.13 -35.27
C THR A 270 11.87 12.63 -35.14
N GLY A 271 10.86 13.20 -35.80
CA GLY A 271 10.58 14.62 -35.75
C GLY A 271 10.29 15.07 -34.32
N TRP A 272 9.46 14.29 -33.64
CA TRP A 272 9.03 14.61 -32.29
C TRP A 272 10.14 14.49 -31.25
N THR A 273 10.90 13.39 -31.25
CA THR A 273 12.06 13.24 -30.32
C THR A 273 13.20 14.21 -30.63
N SER A 274 13.25 14.78 -31.83
CA SER A 274 14.24 15.81 -32.20
C SER A 274 13.85 17.22 -31.75
N PHE A 275 12.64 17.42 -31.20
CA PHE A 275 12.18 18.73 -30.74
C PHE A 275 13.17 19.40 -29.76
N ALA A 276 13.72 18.63 -28.82
CA ALA A 276 14.67 19.12 -27.83
C ALA A 276 15.93 19.77 -28.45
N LEU A 277 16.37 19.28 -29.62
CA LEU A 277 17.56 19.80 -30.32
C LEU A 277 17.26 21.04 -31.13
N HIS A 278 16.06 21.15 -31.66
CA HIS A 278 15.66 22.26 -32.52
C HIS A 278 15.04 23.43 -31.75
N LYS A 279 14.98 23.38 -30.41
CA LYS A 279 14.42 24.48 -29.61
C LYS A 279 15.08 25.82 -29.90
N GLU A 280 16.40 25.87 -29.94
CA GLU A 280 17.14 27.12 -30.19
C GLU A 280 16.98 27.59 -31.64
N ASP A 281 16.90 26.66 -32.59
CA ASP A 281 16.59 26.96 -33.99
C ASP A 281 15.16 27.56 -34.11
N ILE A 282 14.19 26.98 -33.39
CA ILE A 282 12.79 27.45 -33.39
C ILE A 282 12.67 28.82 -32.72
N LYS A 283 13.41 29.07 -31.63
CA LYS A 283 13.46 30.38 -30.96
C LYS A 283 14.04 31.46 -31.88
N SER A 284 15.14 31.14 -32.56
CA SER A 284 15.88 32.11 -33.37
C SER A 284 15.29 32.35 -34.77
N SER A 285 14.75 31.30 -35.41
CA SER A 285 14.34 31.33 -36.82
C SER A 285 12.87 31.00 -37.06
N GLY A 286 12.13 30.62 -36.02
CA GLY A 286 10.72 30.23 -36.14
C GLY A 286 10.55 28.88 -36.85
N THR A 287 9.31 28.57 -37.24
CA THR A 287 9.00 27.36 -38.02
C THR A 287 7.95 27.68 -39.07
N GLY A 288 8.30 27.56 -40.36
CA GLY A 288 7.38 27.84 -41.46
C GLY A 288 6.78 29.25 -41.40
N GLU A 289 7.66 30.27 -41.28
CA GLU A 289 7.31 31.71 -41.18
C GLU A 289 6.60 32.13 -39.88
N ARG A 290 6.43 31.22 -38.91
CA ARG A 290 5.86 31.53 -37.60
C ARG A 290 6.93 31.67 -36.54
N THR A 291 6.86 32.74 -35.76
CA THR A 291 7.65 32.91 -34.54
C THR A 291 6.76 32.64 -33.32
N TYR A 292 7.36 32.15 -32.24
CA TYR A 292 6.67 31.83 -30.99
C TYR A 292 7.36 32.56 -29.83
N PRO A 293 6.63 32.89 -28.75
CA PRO A 293 7.25 33.37 -27.52
C PRO A 293 8.28 32.38 -27.00
N GLU A 294 9.43 32.86 -26.51
CA GLU A 294 10.50 31.97 -26.02
C GLU A 294 10.04 31.05 -24.90
N ASP A 295 9.16 31.54 -24.02
CA ASP A 295 8.60 30.79 -22.88
C ASP A 295 7.67 29.63 -23.29
N ASP A 296 7.16 29.67 -24.53
CA ASP A 296 6.32 28.61 -25.11
C ASP A 296 7.19 27.49 -25.71
N ILE A 297 8.45 27.76 -26.05
CA ILE A 297 9.36 26.79 -26.69
C ILE A 297 10.14 26.03 -25.62
N LYS A 298 9.49 25.06 -24.98
CA LYS A 298 10.09 24.19 -23.97
C LYS A 298 9.60 22.75 -24.06
N VAL A 299 10.47 21.81 -23.71
CA VAL A 299 10.06 20.42 -23.48
C VAL A 299 9.33 20.36 -22.13
N THR A 300 8.08 19.94 -22.15
CA THR A 300 7.27 19.75 -20.95
C THR A 300 7.44 18.33 -20.40
N SER A 301 6.93 18.08 -19.19
CA SER A 301 6.91 16.73 -18.62
C SER A 301 6.05 15.79 -19.44
N SER A 302 4.94 16.30 -19.99
CA SER A 302 4.04 15.54 -20.87
C SER A 302 4.75 15.11 -22.15
N ASP A 303 5.61 15.96 -22.74
CA ASP A 303 6.41 15.60 -23.91
C ASP A 303 7.38 14.45 -23.61
N ALA A 304 8.09 14.54 -22.48
CA ALA A 304 9.06 13.53 -22.06
C ALA A 304 8.39 12.18 -21.72
N GLU A 305 7.26 12.22 -21.01
CA GLU A 305 6.48 11.03 -20.65
C GLU A 305 5.96 10.32 -21.91
N ALA A 306 5.38 11.08 -22.83
CA ALA A 306 4.86 10.53 -24.07
C ALA A 306 6.01 9.96 -24.92
N ALA A 307 7.17 10.64 -25.01
CA ALA A 307 8.32 10.12 -25.74
C ALA A 307 8.81 8.77 -25.19
N LEU A 308 8.87 8.60 -23.87
CA LEU A 308 9.19 7.33 -23.23
C LEU A 308 8.18 6.23 -23.59
N PHE A 309 6.89 6.54 -23.49
CA PHE A 309 5.83 5.59 -23.80
C PHE A 309 5.92 5.08 -25.25
N PHE A 310 6.07 6.00 -26.21
CA PHE A 310 6.23 5.61 -27.61
C PHE A 310 7.55 4.88 -27.86
N THR A 311 8.63 5.21 -27.16
CA THR A 311 9.91 4.50 -27.28
C THR A 311 9.77 3.03 -26.87
N LYS A 312 9.08 2.75 -25.76
CA LYS A 312 8.80 1.37 -25.32
C LYS A 312 8.02 0.59 -26.37
N LEU A 313 6.95 1.19 -26.91
CA LEU A 313 6.15 0.59 -27.97
C LEU A 313 6.98 0.35 -29.24
N LEU A 314 7.87 1.29 -29.58
CA LEU A 314 8.70 1.22 -30.77
C LEU A 314 9.76 0.12 -30.67
N ILE A 315 10.38 -0.08 -29.50
CA ILE A 315 11.31 -1.21 -29.27
C ILE A 315 10.56 -2.53 -29.50
N LYS A 316 9.40 -2.70 -28.85
CA LYS A 316 8.58 -3.92 -29.00
C LYS A 316 8.22 -4.18 -30.46
N TYR A 317 7.68 -3.17 -31.14
CA TYR A 317 7.30 -3.30 -32.55
C TYR A 317 8.51 -3.65 -33.44
N CYS A 318 9.68 -3.07 -33.16
CA CYS A 318 10.93 -3.44 -33.85
C CYS A 318 11.30 -4.91 -33.63
N GLU A 319 11.25 -5.40 -32.37
CA GLU A 319 11.53 -6.81 -32.05
C GLU A 319 10.56 -7.75 -32.77
N GLU A 320 9.26 -7.44 -32.79
CA GLU A 320 8.24 -8.23 -33.51
C GLU A 320 8.49 -8.25 -35.03
N LEU A 321 8.77 -7.10 -35.64
CA LEU A 321 9.13 -7.03 -37.07
C LEU A 321 10.37 -7.87 -37.38
N LEU A 322 11.40 -7.79 -36.52
CA LEU A 322 12.61 -8.57 -36.68
C LEU A 322 12.35 -10.07 -36.49
N ASP A 323 11.34 -10.48 -35.74
CA ASP A 323 11.04 -11.88 -35.50
C ASP A 323 10.15 -12.52 -36.59
N GLU A 324 9.20 -11.77 -37.18
CA GLU A 324 8.25 -12.28 -38.19
C GLU A 324 8.93 -12.96 -39.40
N ASP A 325 10.11 -12.49 -39.78
CA ASP A 325 10.89 -13.01 -40.92
C ASP A 325 12.12 -13.84 -40.44
N SER A 326 11.96 -14.69 -39.42
CA SER A 326 13.03 -15.53 -38.84
C SER A 326 12.82 -17.02 -39.07
#